data_AF-A0A938GHA5-F1
#
_entry.id   AF-A0A938GHA5-F1
#
_cell.length_a   1.000
_cell.length_b   1.000
_cell.length_c   1.000
_cell.angle_alpha   90.00
_cell.angle_beta   90.00
_cell.angle_gamma   90.00
#
_symmetry.space_group_name_H-M   'P 1'
#
loop_
_entity.id
_entity.type
_entity.pdbx_description
1 polymer ?
#
loop_
_entity_poly.entity_id
_entity_poly.type
_entity_poly.pdbx_seq_one_letter_code
_entity_poly.pdbx_strand_id
1 'polypeptide(L)'
;MNAVNRRSSRATRHAGRRNWRTWIGLSFAIAAGCLWFWMHRQTRPIPEIDLTRLDPPVAKLIQNQLDVVRAQPQSATAWGKLGSILRAYSLSEPARRCLSEAERLDPRQPRWPYFQSLLLSANAPEESLAKLRRAVQLAGNDPETPRLRLARLLAESGRWDEAEREIQELLRAQPEFVPALLLSARRAQARTNVSEAIALARRCAGDPRTARSAFILLANLHRQQGDLASASNATQRAAALPPDEPAADPFLAEAALLRNDPRILAEPAHPLLAAGRLKEAEPLIQRLIHEHSEFAETWLLAGRLQFLKKDLAAAEQSLRRHLQLDPRSSQGWFQLGLAQLGREQFPEAAETFLKATGQKPDFGPAFYNRGFALARAGNLREAIPAFREAARLNPERIDSWLMLADVYLRLGEGSEASKFLQLAEPLNPTHPGLRQLREKAQRAVRSKS
;
A
#
# COMPACT_ATOMS: atom_id res chain seq x y z
N MET A 1 -1.27 -60.32 82.09
CA MET A 1 -0.87 -59.19 82.96
C MET A 1 -1.32 -57.89 82.29
N ASN A 2 -2.25 -57.19 82.97
CA ASN A 2 -2.66 -55.76 82.92
C ASN A 2 -3.00 -55.11 81.56
N ALA A 3 -4.27 -54.78 81.22
CA ALA A 3 -5.14 -53.69 81.76
C ALA A 3 -4.60 -52.29 81.38
N VAL A 4 -5.28 -51.28 80.81
CA VAL A 4 -6.61 -50.64 80.95
C VAL A 4 -6.69 -49.68 79.73
N ASN A 5 -7.80 -49.40 79.02
CA ASN A 5 -8.75 -48.33 79.37
C ASN A 5 -9.95 -48.24 78.40
N ARG A 6 -11.10 -47.82 78.94
CA ARG A 6 -12.45 -47.76 78.36
C ARG A 6 -12.92 -46.30 78.22
N ARG A 7 -13.95 -46.09 77.37
CA ARG A 7 -14.90 -44.93 77.25
C ARG A 7 -14.36 -43.74 76.44
N SER A 8 -15.13 -43.04 75.60
CA SER A 8 -16.55 -42.71 75.68
C SER A 8 -17.20 -42.43 74.30
N SER A 9 -18.53 -42.56 74.29
CA SER A 9 -19.47 -42.36 73.18
C SER A 9 -20.08 -40.95 73.13
N ARG A 10 -20.67 -40.61 71.97
CA ARG A 10 -21.78 -39.67 71.67
C ARG A 10 -21.46 -38.20 71.36
N ALA A 11 -21.87 -37.79 70.15
CA ALA A 11 -22.36 -36.48 69.66
C ALA A 11 -21.86 -36.34 68.20
N THR A 12 -22.61 -36.03 67.14
CA THR A 12 -23.94 -35.45 66.91
C THR A 12 -24.39 -35.84 65.48
N ARG A 13 -25.62 -36.33 65.31
CA ARG A 13 -26.34 -36.29 64.02
C ARG A 13 -27.14 -35.00 64.02
N HIS A 14 -26.74 -33.99 63.23
CA HIS A 14 -27.61 -32.96 62.61
C HIS A 14 -26.77 -31.80 62.04
N ALA A 15 -26.37 -31.87 60.76
CA ALA A 15 -25.88 -30.69 60.03
C ALA A 15 -25.94 -30.83 58.48
N GLY A 16 -26.75 -31.74 57.93
CA GLY A 16 -26.63 -32.15 56.52
C GLY A 16 -27.39 -31.34 55.46
N ARG A 17 -28.21 -30.33 55.80
CA ARG A 17 -29.12 -29.69 54.82
C ARG A 17 -28.90 -28.21 54.55
N ARG A 18 -27.87 -27.57 55.13
CA ARG A 18 -27.67 -26.11 54.98
C ARG A 18 -26.60 -25.67 53.97
N ASN A 19 -25.78 -26.58 53.44
CA ASN A 19 -24.58 -26.19 52.68
C ASN A 19 -24.72 -26.20 51.14
N TRP A 20 -25.72 -26.85 50.55
CA TRP A 20 -25.83 -26.92 49.09
C TRP A 20 -26.06 -25.53 48.44
N ARG A 21 -26.87 -24.67 49.08
CA ARG A 21 -27.11 -23.30 48.60
C ARG A 21 -25.87 -22.41 48.71
N THR A 22 -25.02 -22.62 49.71
CA THR A 22 -23.77 -21.86 49.88
C THR A 22 -22.70 -22.30 48.88
N TRP A 23 -22.63 -23.58 48.54
CA TRP A 23 -21.74 -24.08 47.47
C TRP A 23 -22.12 -23.56 46.08
N ILE A 24 -23.41 -23.43 45.77
CA ILE A 24 -23.88 -22.80 44.51
C ILE A 24 -23.53 -21.31 44.48
N GLY A 25 -23.79 -20.59 45.58
CA GLY A 25 -23.45 -19.17 45.68
C GLY A 25 -21.95 -18.91 45.53
N LEU A 26 -21.10 -19.75 46.13
CA LEU A 26 -19.65 -19.67 46.02
C LEU A 26 -19.16 -19.98 44.59
N SER A 27 -19.77 -20.98 43.93
CA SER A 27 -19.44 -21.32 42.54
C SER A 27 -19.84 -20.19 41.58
N PHE A 28 -20.98 -19.53 41.80
CA PHE A 28 -21.39 -18.35 41.04
C PHE A 28 -20.46 -17.16 41.28
N ALA A 29 -20.02 -16.94 42.53
CA ALA A 29 -19.09 -15.85 42.86
C ALA A 29 -17.70 -16.07 42.25
N ILE A 30 -17.19 -17.31 42.22
CA ILE A 30 -15.93 -17.65 41.55
C ILE A 30 -16.07 -17.50 40.04
N ALA A 31 -17.17 -17.97 39.45
CA ALA A 31 -17.45 -17.79 38.02
C ALA A 31 -17.54 -16.31 37.66
N ALA A 32 -18.23 -15.49 38.46
CA ALA A 32 -18.34 -14.04 38.27
C ALA A 32 -17.00 -13.32 38.46
N GLY A 33 -16.18 -13.73 39.45
CA GLY A 33 -14.84 -13.19 39.69
C GLY A 33 -13.86 -13.56 38.57
N CYS A 34 -13.93 -14.77 38.04
CA CYS A 34 -13.19 -15.18 36.85
C CYS A 34 -13.66 -14.44 35.59
N LEU A 35 -14.98 -14.23 35.42
CA LEU A 35 -15.54 -13.44 34.33
C LEU A 35 -15.06 -11.98 34.41
N TRP A 36 -15.08 -11.41 35.62
CA TRP A 36 -14.62 -10.05 35.89
C TRP A 36 -13.12 -9.91 35.61
N PHE A 37 -12.29 -10.82 36.13
CA PHE A 37 -10.84 -10.83 35.87
C PHE A 37 -10.50 -11.07 34.40
N TRP A 38 -11.25 -11.92 33.71
CA TRP A 38 -11.10 -12.16 32.28
C TRP A 38 -11.52 -10.94 31.44
N MET A 39 -12.61 -10.27 31.82
CA MET A 39 -13.05 -9.00 31.21
C MET A 39 -12.10 -7.83 31.51
N HIS A 40 -11.37 -7.86 32.64
CA HIS A 40 -10.51 -6.77 33.11
C HIS A 40 -9.01 -7.07 33.00
N ARG A 41 -8.58 -7.94 32.08
CA ARG A 41 -7.16 -8.07 31.73
C ARG A 41 -6.62 -6.71 31.28
N GLN A 42 -5.76 -6.07 32.07
CA GLN A 42 -5.21 -4.76 31.73
C GLN A 42 -4.42 -4.83 30.42
N THR A 43 -4.82 -4.04 29.43
CA THR A 43 -4.11 -3.86 28.16
C THR A 43 -2.98 -2.88 28.36
N ARG A 44 -1.85 -3.09 27.68
CA ARG A 44 -0.73 -2.14 27.77
C ARG A 44 -1.16 -0.76 27.25
N PRO A 45 -0.54 0.33 27.75
CA PRO A 45 -0.84 1.66 27.24
C PRO A 45 -0.48 1.76 25.76
N ILE A 46 -1.35 2.41 25.00
CA ILE A 46 -1.13 2.71 23.59
C ILE A 46 0.09 3.63 23.48
N PRO A 47 1.06 3.35 22.59
CA PRO A 47 2.25 4.18 22.47
C PRO A 47 1.87 5.60 22.01
N GLU A 48 2.52 6.59 22.62
CA GLU A 48 2.43 7.97 22.16
C GLU A 48 3.11 8.11 20.80
N ILE A 49 2.40 8.68 19.84
CA ILE A 49 2.89 8.91 18.48
C ILE A 49 2.68 10.39 18.21
N ASP A 50 3.77 11.09 17.92
CA ASP A 50 3.73 12.49 17.51
C ASP A 50 3.23 12.59 16.05
N LEU A 51 1.92 12.69 15.90
CA LEU A 51 1.27 12.80 14.59
C LEU A 51 1.52 14.14 13.92
N THR A 52 2.00 15.16 14.63
CA THR A 52 2.22 16.50 14.06
C THR A 52 3.39 16.54 13.08
N ARG A 53 4.32 15.59 13.22
CA ARG A 53 5.51 15.46 12.37
C ARG A 53 5.32 14.54 11.17
N LEU A 54 4.12 13.97 11.01
CA LEU A 54 3.80 13.05 9.93
C LEU A 54 2.94 13.75 8.89
N ASP A 55 3.01 13.27 7.64
CA ASP A 55 2.09 13.72 6.60
C ASP A 55 0.65 13.51 7.07
N PRO A 56 -0.25 14.51 6.92
CA PRO A 56 -1.62 14.42 7.44
C PRO A 56 -2.39 13.15 7.05
N PRO A 57 -2.25 12.57 5.84
CA PRO A 57 -2.87 11.28 5.50
C PRO A 57 -2.30 10.11 6.30
N VAL A 58 -0.99 10.09 6.54
CA VAL A 58 -0.31 9.08 7.34
C VAL A 58 -0.69 9.23 8.81
N ALA A 59 -0.68 10.47 9.31
CA ALA A 59 -1.17 10.80 10.65
C ALA A 59 -2.63 10.38 10.85
N LYS A 60 -3.53 10.62 9.88
CA LYS A 60 -4.93 10.20 9.95
C LYS A 60 -5.09 8.68 9.88
N LEU A 61 -4.32 8.00 9.04
CA LEU A 61 -4.32 6.53 8.97
C LEU A 61 -3.91 5.92 10.31
N ILE A 62 -2.82 6.44 10.91
CA ILE A 62 -2.35 6.02 12.22
C ILE A 62 -3.39 6.38 13.29
N GLN A 63 -3.99 7.57 13.25
CA GLN A 63 -5.01 8.02 14.21
C GLN A 63 -6.27 7.15 14.15
N ASN A 64 -6.80 6.87 12.97
CA ASN A 64 -7.95 5.96 12.81
C ASN A 64 -7.63 4.58 13.39
N GLN A 65 -6.44 4.07 13.13
CA GLN A 65 -6.06 2.78 13.66
C GLN A 65 -5.81 2.81 15.18
N LEU A 66 -5.33 3.94 15.73
CA LEU A 66 -5.26 4.18 17.18
C LEU A 66 -6.65 4.14 17.80
N ASP A 67 -7.65 4.75 17.17
CA ASP A 67 -9.04 4.75 17.66
C ASP A 67 -9.67 3.35 17.64
N VAL A 68 -9.37 2.55 16.62
CA VAL A 68 -9.76 1.13 16.59
C VAL A 68 -9.12 0.36 17.75
N VAL A 69 -7.84 0.62 18.06
CA VAL A 69 -7.17 0.01 19.21
C VAL A 69 -7.77 0.48 20.53
N ARG A 70 -8.17 1.76 20.65
CA ARG A 70 -8.87 2.28 21.84
C ARG A 70 -10.24 1.64 22.04
N ALA A 71 -11.00 1.45 20.96
CA ALA A 71 -12.31 0.83 21.00
C ALA A 71 -12.24 -0.70 21.22
N GLN A 72 -11.16 -1.34 20.75
CA GLN A 72 -10.94 -2.78 20.82
C GLN A 72 -9.56 -3.11 21.43
N PRO A 73 -9.32 -2.75 22.71
CA PRO A 73 -7.97 -2.83 23.27
C PRO A 73 -7.50 -4.28 23.47
N GLN A 74 -8.41 -5.25 23.48
CA GLN A 74 -8.11 -6.69 23.55
C GLN A 74 -7.94 -7.35 22.17
N SER A 75 -8.04 -6.59 21.06
CA SER A 75 -7.96 -7.14 19.71
C SER A 75 -6.51 -7.20 19.23
N ALA A 76 -5.93 -8.41 19.18
CA ALA A 76 -4.59 -8.63 18.63
C ALA A 76 -4.48 -8.12 17.19
N THR A 77 -5.53 -8.30 16.39
CA THR A 77 -5.58 -7.81 15.01
C THR A 77 -5.53 -6.28 14.95
N ALA A 78 -6.21 -5.57 15.85
CA ALA A 78 -6.18 -4.11 15.90
C ALA A 78 -4.77 -3.59 16.20
N TRP A 79 -4.12 -4.17 17.22
CA TRP A 79 -2.74 -3.85 17.61
C TRP A 79 -1.73 -4.22 16.52
N GLY A 80 -1.88 -5.38 15.91
CA GLY A 80 -0.97 -5.87 14.89
C GLY A 80 -1.04 -5.07 13.59
N LYS A 81 -2.25 -4.61 13.21
CA LYS A 81 -2.43 -3.70 12.08
C LYS A 81 -1.81 -2.33 12.36
N LEU A 82 -1.99 -1.78 13.57
CA LEU A 82 -1.31 -0.55 13.98
C LEU A 82 0.21 -0.72 13.91
N GLY A 83 0.74 -1.81 14.46
CA GLY A 83 2.16 -2.11 14.41
C GLY A 83 2.71 -2.25 12.99
N SER A 84 1.93 -2.85 12.09
CA SER A 84 2.30 -3.00 10.68
C SER A 84 2.31 -1.66 9.93
N ILE A 85 1.32 -0.79 10.18
CA ILE A 85 1.28 0.58 9.64
C ILE A 85 2.46 1.39 10.18
N LEU A 86 2.74 1.36 11.48
CA LEU A 86 3.87 2.08 12.07
C LEU A 86 5.22 1.56 11.50
N ARG A 87 5.34 0.23 11.35
CA ARG A 87 6.47 -0.39 10.63
C ARG A 87 6.50 0.00 9.16
N ALA A 88 5.39 0.39 8.56
CA ALA A 88 5.29 0.90 7.19
C ALA A 88 5.62 2.40 7.06
N TYR A 89 5.79 3.13 8.15
CA TYR A 89 6.21 4.54 8.11
C TYR A 89 7.46 4.83 8.95
N SER A 90 8.24 3.78 9.23
CA SER A 90 9.57 3.81 9.89
C SER A 90 9.51 4.23 11.35
N LEU A 91 8.35 4.08 11.97
CA LEU A 91 8.12 4.33 13.39
C LEU A 91 8.42 3.04 14.17
N SER A 92 9.69 2.61 14.16
CA SER A 92 10.12 1.28 14.60
C SER A 92 9.80 0.99 16.08
N GLU A 93 10.01 1.95 16.97
CA GLU A 93 9.78 1.74 18.41
C GLU A 93 8.28 1.64 18.75
N PRO A 94 7.41 2.58 18.33
CA PRO A 94 5.95 2.42 18.45
C PRO A 94 5.44 1.13 17.79
N ALA A 95 5.95 0.80 16.59
CA ALA A 95 5.57 -0.41 15.87
C ALA A 95 5.86 -1.67 16.68
N ARG A 96 7.07 -1.78 17.26
CA ARG A 96 7.49 -2.92 18.07
C ARG A 96 6.61 -3.09 19.30
N ARG A 97 6.25 -2.00 19.98
CA ARG A 97 5.33 -2.03 21.13
C ARG A 97 3.95 -2.56 20.74
N CYS A 98 3.40 -2.07 19.63
CA CYS A 98 2.11 -2.55 19.12
C CYS A 98 2.14 -4.03 18.71
N LEU A 99 3.20 -4.47 18.01
CA LEU A 99 3.35 -5.87 17.61
C LEU A 99 3.59 -6.80 18.80
N SER A 100 4.30 -6.34 19.83
CA SER A 100 4.48 -7.09 21.08
C SER A 100 3.15 -7.26 21.83
N GLU A 101 2.29 -6.24 21.83
CA GLU A 101 0.96 -6.35 22.44
C GLU A 101 0.04 -7.26 21.61
N ALA A 102 0.11 -7.18 20.27
CA ALA A 102 -0.58 -8.11 19.39
C ALA A 102 -0.17 -9.57 19.65
N GLU A 103 1.13 -9.83 19.83
CA GLU A 103 1.65 -11.16 20.21
C GLU A 103 1.16 -11.60 21.59
N ARG A 104 1.06 -10.68 22.56
CA ARG A 104 0.54 -11.01 23.90
C ARG A 104 -0.94 -11.43 23.85
N LEU A 105 -1.73 -10.73 23.03
CA LEU A 105 -3.17 -10.95 22.89
C LEU A 105 -3.48 -12.19 22.04
N ASP A 106 -2.68 -12.46 21.01
CA ASP A 106 -2.78 -13.66 20.16
C ASP A 106 -1.40 -14.31 19.94
N PRO A 107 -0.92 -15.10 20.93
CA PRO A 107 0.43 -15.66 20.93
C PRO A 107 0.64 -16.85 19.97
N ARG A 108 -0.42 -17.26 19.26
CA ARG A 108 -0.39 -18.38 18.31
C ARG A 108 -0.07 -17.94 16.88
N GLN A 109 -0.16 -16.64 16.59
CA GLN A 109 0.08 -16.12 15.25
C GLN A 109 1.57 -15.96 14.95
N PRO A 110 2.12 -16.61 13.89
CA PRO A 110 3.54 -16.51 13.54
C PRO A 110 3.95 -15.11 13.04
N ARG A 111 3.01 -14.36 12.46
CA ARG A 111 3.28 -13.03 11.87
C ARG A 111 3.78 -11.98 12.87
N TRP A 112 3.36 -12.05 14.14
CA TRP A 112 3.75 -11.04 15.13
C TRP A 112 5.23 -11.13 15.53
N PRO A 113 5.75 -12.29 15.95
CA PRO A 113 7.18 -12.43 16.17
C PRO A 113 7.97 -12.25 14.86
N TYR A 114 7.42 -12.64 13.72
CA TYR A 114 8.03 -12.40 12.41
C TYR A 114 8.24 -10.90 12.11
N PHE A 115 7.21 -10.05 12.24
CA PHE A 115 7.38 -8.61 12.01
C PHE A 115 8.30 -7.94 13.04
N GLN A 116 8.30 -8.42 14.28
CA GLN A 116 9.24 -7.95 15.29
C GLN A 116 10.68 -8.29 14.93
N SER A 117 10.95 -9.48 14.40
CA SER A 117 12.32 -9.86 14.01
C SER A 117 12.86 -8.95 12.90
N LEU A 118 12.02 -8.55 11.94
CA LEU A 118 12.36 -7.61 10.88
C LEU A 118 12.70 -6.21 11.39
N LEU A 119 12.06 -5.76 12.47
CA LEU A 119 12.38 -4.47 13.11
C LEU A 119 13.69 -4.53 13.91
N LEU A 120 14.05 -5.71 14.41
CA LEU A 120 15.21 -5.93 15.28
C LEU A 120 16.48 -6.29 14.50
N SER A 121 16.38 -6.84 13.29
CA SER A 121 17.50 -7.48 12.58
C SER A 121 18.73 -6.59 12.40
N ALA A 122 18.54 -5.27 12.25
CA ALA A 122 19.64 -4.32 12.10
C ALA A 122 20.34 -3.96 13.41
N ASN A 123 19.62 -3.96 14.54
CA ASN A 123 20.07 -3.33 15.79
C ASN A 123 20.24 -4.32 16.95
N ALA A 124 19.60 -5.49 16.89
CA ALA A 124 19.59 -6.51 17.94
C ALA A 124 19.46 -7.92 17.33
N PRO A 125 20.55 -8.49 16.77
CA PRO A 125 20.50 -9.73 15.98
C PRO A 125 20.11 -10.97 16.80
N GLU A 126 20.56 -11.09 18.06
CA GLU A 126 20.17 -12.23 18.91
C GLU A 126 18.68 -12.18 19.32
N GLU A 127 18.13 -10.99 19.58
CA GLU A 127 16.69 -10.82 19.80
C GLU A 127 15.88 -11.12 18.53
N SER A 128 16.40 -10.70 17.36
CA SER A 128 15.80 -11.03 16.07
C SER A 128 15.76 -12.54 15.81
N LEU A 129 16.86 -13.26 16.10
CA LEU A 129 16.92 -14.72 16.01
C LEU A 129 15.93 -15.39 16.97
N ALA A 130 15.80 -14.91 18.20
CA ALA A 130 14.81 -15.43 19.15
C ALA A 130 13.37 -15.27 18.63
N LYS A 131 13.06 -14.10 18.06
CA LYS A 131 11.76 -13.85 17.41
C LYS A 131 11.54 -14.71 16.16
N LEU A 132 12.54 -14.91 15.31
CA LEU A 132 12.43 -15.80 14.15
C LEU A 132 12.23 -17.26 14.55
N ARG A 133 12.97 -17.78 15.54
CA ARG A 133 12.76 -19.13 16.07
C ARG A 133 11.32 -19.31 16.56
N ARG A 134 10.77 -18.31 17.25
CA ARG A 134 9.38 -18.32 17.67
C ARG A 134 8.41 -18.32 16.48
N ALA A 135 8.65 -17.49 15.47
CA ALA A 135 7.84 -17.45 14.26
C ALA A 135 7.85 -18.79 13.51
N VAL A 136 9.02 -19.44 13.39
CA VAL A 136 9.16 -20.77 12.79
C VAL A 136 8.42 -21.83 13.59
N GLN A 137 8.54 -21.82 14.92
CA GLN A 137 7.80 -22.75 15.78
C GLN A 137 6.27 -22.62 15.59
N LEU A 138 5.77 -21.40 15.40
CA LEU A 138 4.35 -21.12 15.22
C LEU A 138 3.84 -21.43 13.80
N ALA A 139 4.64 -21.16 12.77
CA ALA A 139 4.29 -21.46 11.38
C ALA A 139 4.46 -22.95 11.04
N GLY A 140 5.36 -23.65 11.75
CA GLY A 140 5.70 -25.03 11.43
C GLY A 140 6.41 -25.12 10.08
N ASN A 141 5.74 -25.72 9.09
CA ASN A 141 6.28 -25.94 7.75
C ASN A 141 5.67 -25.01 6.69
N ASP A 142 4.61 -24.27 7.00
CA ASP A 142 3.93 -23.36 6.07
C ASP A 142 3.55 -22.04 6.77
N PRO A 143 3.97 -20.87 6.25
CA PRO A 143 4.82 -20.69 5.08
C PRO A 143 6.29 -20.99 5.38
N GLU A 144 7.07 -21.35 4.35
CA GLU A 144 8.50 -21.64 4.43
C GLU A 144 9.33 -20.38 4.74
N THR A 145 8.73 -19.20 4.56
CA THR A 145 9.38 -17.90 4.60
C THR A 145 10.08 -17.58 5.92
N PRO A 146 9.46 -17.71 7.11
CA PRO A 146 10.15 -17.48 8.38
C PRO A 146 11.34 -18.40 8.59
N ARG A 147 11.22 -19.67 8.16
CA ARG A 147 12.28 -20.67 8.30
C ARG A 147 13.44 -20.38 7.35
N LEU A 148 13.14 -20.02 6.10
CA LEU A 148 14.15 -19.57 5.14
C LEU A 148 14.90 -18.33 5.64
N ARG A 149 14.19 -17.36 6.24
CA ARG A 149 14.82 -16.17 6.84
C ARG A 149 15.68 -16.50 8.05
N LEU A 150 15.22 -17.40 8.92
CA LEU A 150 16.00 -17.89 10.05
C LEU A 150 17.30 -18.56 9.58
N ALA A 151 17.20 -19.50 8.64
CA ALA A 151 18.35 -20.19 8.07
C ALA A 151 19.37 -19.22 7.46
N ARG A 152 18.89 -18.21 6.74
CA ARG A 152 19.73 -17.16 6.14
C ARG A 152 20.46 -16.32 7.19
N LEU A 153 19.75 -15.82 8.21
CA LEU A 153 20.35 -14.99 9.25
C LEU A 153 21.39 -15.76 10.10
N LEU A 154 21.13 -17.05 10.37
CA LEU A 154 22.09 -17.94 11.02
C LEU A 154 23.36 -18.14 10.17
N ALA A 155 23.19 -18.37 8.87
CA ALA A 155 24.30 -18.51 7.93
C ALA A 155 25.15 -17.23 7.83
N GLU A 156 24.51 -16.06 7.76
CA GLU A 156 25.16 -14.73 7.76
C GLU A 156 25.95 -14.48 9.05
N SER A 157 25.50 -15.05 10.17
CA SER A 157 26.19 -15.01 11.47
C SER A 157 27.28 -16.07 11.63
N GLY A 158 27.57 -16.87 10.60
CA GLY A 158 28.57 -17.96 10.64
C GLY A 158 28.11 -19.23 11.37
N ARG A 159 26.86 -19.28 11.86
CA ARG A 159 26.28 -20.41 12.63
C ARG A 159 25.77 -21.51 11.71
N TRP A 160 26.67 -22.05 10.86
CA TRP A 160 26.33 -23.00 9.80
C TRP A 160 25.71 -24.31 10.31
N ASP A 161 26.05 -24.74 11.52
CA ASP A 161 25.50 -25.97 12.11
C ASP A 161 24.04 -25.82 12.52
N GLU A 162 23.62 -24.62 12.93
CA GLU A 162 22.21 -24.32 13.19
C GLU A 162 21.46 -24.05 11.89
N ALA A 163 22.07 -23.30 10.96
CA ALA A 163 21.49 -23.05 9.65
C ALA A 163 21.19 -24.35 8.90
N GLU A 164 22.11 -25.33 8.97
CA GLU A 164 21.93 -26.65 8.34
C GLU A 164 20.66 -27.35 8.81
N ARG A 165 20.33 -27.29 10.11
CA ARG A 165 19.12 -27.93 10.63
C ARG A 165 17.88 -27.35 9.97
N GLU A 166 17.80 -26.02 9.89
CA GLU A 166 16.66 -25.34 9.27
C GLU A 166 16.58 -25.59 7.76
N ILE A 167 17.73 -25.66 7.08
CA ILE A 167 17.82 -26.01 5.66
C ILE A 167 17.30 -27.43 5.42
N GLN A 168 17.69 -28.40 6.25
CA GLN A 168 17.23 -29.79 6.12
C GLN A 168 15.72 -29.90 6.34
N GLU A 169 15.14 -29.16 7.29
CA GLU A 169 13.68 -29.14 7.47
C GLU A 169 12.96 -28.56 6.24
N LEU A 170 13.50 -27.50 5.62
CA LEU A 170 12.96 -26.94 4.37
C LEU A 170 13.00 -27.98 3.23
N LEU A 171 14.12 -28.67 3.07
CA LEU A 171 14.29 -29.67 2.01
C LEU A 171 13.51 -30.96 2.26
N ARG A 172 13.25 -31.32 3.53
CA ARG A 172 12.33 -32.42 3.85
C ARG A 172 10.90 -32.09 3.46
N ALA A 173 10.45 -30.86 3.71
CA ALA A 173 9.12 -30.42 3.31
C ALA A 173 9.00 -30.27 1.78
N GLN A 174 10.04 -29.70 1.15
CA GLN A 174 10.10 -29.47 -0.29
C GLN A 174 11.51 -29.77 -0.82
N PRO A 175 11.75 -30.99 -1.34
CA PRO A 175 13.07 -31.41 -1.82
C PRO A 175 13.68 -30.51 -2.91
N GLU A 176 12.83 -29.89 -3.73
CA GLU A 176 13.24 -28.96 -4.80
C GLU A 176 13.02 -27.49 -4.42
N PHE A 177 13.02 -27.15 -3.12
CA PHE A 177 12.98 -25.75 -2.69
C PHE A 177 14.32 -25.05 -2.97
N VAL A 178 14.42 -24.51 -4.19
CA VAL A 178 15.65 -23.95 -4.75
C VAL A 178 16.34 -22.91 -3.84
N PRO A 179 15.62 -21.99 -3.16
CA PRO A 179 16.26 -21.08 -2.20
C PRO A 179 17.01 -21.77 -1.05
N ALA A 180 16.54 -22.94 -0.59
CA ALA A 180 17.25 -23.73 0.43
C ALA A 180 18.44 -24.48 -0.16
N LEU A 181 18.32 -25.03 -1.38
CA LEU A 181 19.44 -25.67 -2.09
C LEU A 181 20.62 -24.70 -2.30
N LEU A 182 20.33 -23.42 -2.58
CA LEU A 182 21.36 -22.39 -2.69
C LEU A 182 22.07 -22.14 -1.35
N LEU A 183 21.35 -22.19 -0.22
CA LEU A 183 21.98 -22.10 1.11
C LEU A 183 22.84 -23.33 1.41
N SER A 184 22.40 -24.54 1.04
CA SER A 184 23.23 -25.76 1.13
C SER A 184 24.53 -25.63 0.33
N ALA A 185 24.46 -25.07 -0.88
CA ALA A 185 25.64 -24.83 -1.72
C ALA A 185 26.64 -23.86 -1.06
N ARG A 186 26.15 -22.75 -0.48
CA ARG A 186 27.00 -21.79 0.26
C ARG A 186 27.62 -22.40 1.51
N ARG A 187 26.88 -23.25 2.23
CA ARG A 187 27.43 -24.00 3.36
C ARG A 187 28.55 -24.95 2.92
N ALA A 188 28.33 -25.70 1.84
CA ALA A 188 29.35 -26.60 1.28
C ALA A 188 30.62 -25.82 0.91
N GLN A 189 30.48 -24.63 0.32
CA GLN A 189 31.60 -23.71 0.08
C GLN A 189 32.29 -23.28 1.38
N ALA A 190 31.54 -22.88 2.41
CA ALA A 190 32.10 -22.44 3.69
C ALA A 190 32.88 -23.57 4.40
N ARG A 191 32.48 -24.83 4.17
CA ARG A 191 33.19 -26.03 4.62
C ARG A 191 34.23 -26.53 3.61
N THR A 192 34.63 -25.69 2.65
CA THR A 192 35.61 -25.97 1.59
C THR A 192 35.29 -27.20 0.71
N ASN A 193 34.05 -27.69 0.71
CA ASN A 193 33.58 -28.75 -0.19
C ASN A 193 33.12 -28.16 -1.53
N VAL A 194 34.09 -27.79 -2.36
CA VAL A 194 33.86 -27.08 -3.63
C VAL A 194 33.07 -27.92 -4.64
N SER A 195 33.26 -29.24 -4.67
CA SER A 195 32.60 -30.13 -5.63
C SER A 195 31.09 -30.22 -5.39
N GLU A 196 30.67 -30.45 -4.14
CA GLU A 196 29.28 -30.45 -3.71
C GLU A 196 28.65 -29.07 -3.94
N ALA A 197 29.37 -28.00 -3.60
CA ALA A 197 28.91 -26.64 -3.81
C ALA A 197 28.60 -26.35 -5.29
N ILE A 198 29.46 -26.79 -6.22
CA ILE A 198 29.23 -26.64 -7.67
C ILE A 198 28.01 -27.43 -8.13
N ALA A 199 27.86 -28.67 -7.69
CA ALA A 199 26.73 -29.52 -8.08
C ALA A 199 25.39 -28.90 -7.64
N LEU A 200 25.31 -28.43 -6.40
CA LEU A 200 24.11 -27.78 -5.86
C LEU A 200 23.85 -26.42 -6.53
N ALA A 201 24.89 -25.62 -6.77
CA ALA A 201 24.73 -24.33 -7.44
C ALA A 201 24.23 -24.48 -8.88
N ARG A 202 24.66 -25.52 -9.62
CA ARG A 202 24.14 -25.81 -10.98
C ARG A 202 22.64 -26.08 -10.99
N ARG A 203 22.12 -26.78 -9.97
CA ARG A 203 20.67 -27.04 -9.83
C ARG A 203 19.86 -25.78 -9.60
N CYS A 204 20.46 -24.75 -8.99
CA CYS A 204 19.79 -23.48 -8.71
C CYS A 204 19.78 -22.52 -9.92
N ALA A 205 20.63 -22.76 -10.92
CA ALA A 205 20.86 -21.82 -12.01
C ALA A 205 19.65 -21.61 -12.97
N GLY A 206 18.63 -22.47 -12.90
CA GLY A 206 17.44 -22.40 -13.75
C GLY A 206 16.24 -21.66 -13.13
N ASP A 207 16.29 -21.28 -11.86
CA ASP A 207 15.14 -20.69 -11.16
C ASP A 207 15.29 -19.16 -11.02
N PRO A 208 14.32 -18.34 -11.47
CA PRO A 208 14.40 -16.87 -11.38
C PRO A 208 14.68 -16.30 -9.98
N ARG A 209 14.39 -17.06 -8.92
CA ARG A 209 14.58 -16.66 -7.52
C ARG A 209 16.02 -16.84 -7.02
N THR A 210 16.86 -17.54 -7.78
CA THR A 210 18.23 -17.88 -7.38
C THR A 210 19.25 -17.89 -8.53
N ALA A 211 18.82 -17.79 -9.78
CA ALA A 211 19.65 -17.98 -10.96
C ALA A 211 20.88 -17.07 -10.97
N ARG A 212 20.70 -15.77 -10.66
CA ARG A 212 21.82 -14.82 -10.62
C ARG A 212 22.78 -15.15 -9.47
N SER A 213 22.27 -15.38 -8.26
CA SER A 213 23.10 -15.78 -7.12
C SER A 213 23.83 -17.10 -7.35
N ALA A 214 23.22 -18.05 -8.05
CA ALA A 214 23.80 -19.35 -8.37
C ALA A 214 24.98 -19.22 -9.34
N PHE A 215 24.84 -18.41 -10.40
CA PHE A 215 25.95 -18.14 -11.33
C PHE A 215 27.09 -17.36 -10.68
N ILE A 216 26.79 -16.42 -9.77
CA ILE A 216 27.83 -15.74 -8.97
C ILE A 216 28.61 -16.75 -8.12
N LEU A 217 27.91 -17.66 -7.45
CA LEU A 217 28.52 -18.72 -6.64
C LEU A 217 29.39 -19.64 -7.51
N LEU A 218 28.89 -20.11 -8.66
CA LEU A 218 29.63 -20.95 -9.60
C LEU A 218 30.91 -20.27 -10.11
N ALA A 219 30.85 -18.98 -10.43
CA ALA A 219 32.03 -18.23 -10.86
C ALA A 219 33.12 -18.24 -9.78
N ASN A 220 32.75 -17.97 -8.52
CA ASN A 220 33.69 -17.97 -7.41
C ASN A 220 34.29 -19.36 -7.18
N LEU A 221 33.47 -20.41 -7.22
CA LEU A 221 33.92 -21.79 -7.05
C LEU A 221 34.88 -22.20 -8.18
N HIS A 222 34.57 -21.86 -9.43
CA HIS A 222 35.46 -22.14 -10.57
C HIS A 222 36.78 -21.36 -10.50
N ARG A 223 36.79 -20.11 -10.00
CA ARG A 223 38.04 -19.39 -9.74
C ARG A 223 38.87 -20.03 -8.64
N GLN A 224 38.22 -20.47 -7.55
CA GLN A 224 38.89 -21.23 -6.49
C GLN A 224 39.53 -22.52 -7.01
N GLN A 225 38.97 -23.10 -8.08
CA GLN A 225 39.52 -24.27 -8.78
C GLN A 225 40.54 -23.92 -9.88
N GLY A 226 40.76 -22.64 -10.20
CA GLY A 226 41.60 -22.22 -11.32
C GLY A 226 40.96 -22.38 -12.71
N ASP A 227 39.69 -22.78 -12.80
CA ASP A 227 38.95 -22.86 -14.06
C ASP A 227 38.43 -21.46 -14.45
N LEU A 228 39.34 -20.66 -15.02
CA LEU A 228 39.05 -19.29 -15.45
C LEU A 228 38.04 -19.23 -16.60
N ALA A 229 37.96 -20.27 -17.44
CA ALA A 229 37.03 -20.31 -18.56
C ALA A 229 35.58 -20.48 -18.08
N SER A 230 35.31 -21.47 -17.23
CA SER A 230 33.99 -21.66 -16.63
C SER A 230 33.63 -20.51 -15.70
N ALA A 231 34.60 -19.96 -14.96
CA ALA A 231 34.38 -18.77 -14.15
C ALA A 231 33.95 -17.55 -14.97
N SER A 232 34.59 -17.34 -16.12
CA SER A 232 34.26 -16.24 -17.04
C SER A 232 32.85 -16.41 -17.61
N ASN A 233 32.50 -17.60 -18.09
CA ASN A 233 31.17 -17.92 -18.61
C ASN A 233 30.08 -17.69 -17.54
N ALA A 234 30.28 -18.21 -16.32
CA ALA A 234 29.34 -18.01 -15.23
C ALA A 234 29.18 -16.51 -14.85
N THR A 235 30.28 -15.75 -14.88
CA THR A 235 30.25 -14.30 -14.64
C THR A 235 29.42 -13.57 -15.71
N GLN A 236 29.60 -13.90 -17.00
CA GLN A 236 28.82 -13.33 -18.10
C GLN A 236 27.32 -13.64 -17.97
N ARG A 237 26.98 -14.89 -17.64
CA ARG A 237 25.57 -15.29 -17.42
C ARG A 237 24.92 -14.55 -16.25
N ALA A 238 25.63 -14.39 -15.13
CA ALA A 238 25.11 -13.63 -13.99
C ALA A 238 24.84 -12.16 -14.35
N ALA A 239 25.68 -11.55 -15.19
CA ALA A 239 25.53 -10.16 -15.61
C ALA A 239 24.33 -9.93 -16.54
N ALA A 240 23.96 -10.93 -17.34
CA ALA A 240 22.83 -10.86 -18.27
C ALA A 240 21.46 -11.07 -17.62
N LEU A 241 21.41 -11.52 -16.35
CA LEU A 241 20.17 -11.84 -15.65
C LEU A 241 19.69 -10.67 -14.77
N PRO A 242 18.36 -10.46 -14.64
CA PRO A 242 17.81 -9.53 -13.66
C PRO A 242 18.20 -9.94 -12.22
N PRO A 243 18.07 -9.03 -11.24
CA PRO A 243 18.18 -9.42 -9.83
C PRO A 243 17.27 -10.60 -9.49
N ASP A 244 17.74 -11.50 -8.63
CA ASP A 244 16.93 -12.65 -8.20
C ASP A 244 15.60 -12.17 -7.61
N GLU A 245 14.49 -12.72 -8.09
CA GLU A 245 13.16 -12.38 -7.59
C GLU A 245 12.91 -13.15 -6.28
N PRO A 246 12.89 -12.50 -5.10
CA PRO A 246 12.62 -13.22 -3.87
C PRO A 246 11.22 -13.83 -3.93
N ALA A 247 11.07 -15.07 -3.43
CA ALA A 247 9.76 -15.71 -3.30
C ALA A 247 8.79 -14.76 -2.58
N ALA A 248 7.54 -14.73 -3.06
CA ALA A 248 6.50 -13.91 -2.45
C ALA A 248 6.42 -14.22 -0.96
N ASP A 249 6.75 -13.22 -0.15
CA ASP A 249 6.71 -13.31 1.29
C ASP A 249 5.29 -12.95 1.73
N PRO A 250 4.46 -13.93 2.13
CA PRO A 250 3.05 -13.69 2.39
C PRO A 250 2.83 -12.72 3.55
N PHE A 251 3.78 -12.62 4.48
CA PHE A 251 3.73 -11.65 5.57
C PHE A 251 4.15 -10.26 5.11
N LEU A 252 5.13 -10.15 4.19
CA LEU A 252 5.52 -8.85 3.64
C LEU A 252 4.64 -8.36 2.51
N ALA A 253 3.87 -9.20 1.83
CA ALA A 253 2.87 -8.76 0.86
C ALA A 253 1.89 -7.76 1.50
N GLU A 254 1.48 -8.02 2.75
CA GLU A 254 0.67 -7.12 3.59
C GLU A 254 1.34 -5.76 3.86
N ALA A 255 2.68 -5.68 3.78
CA ALA A 255 3.46 -4.47 4.07
C ALA A 255 4.09 -3.78 2.85
N ALA A 256 4.29 -4.50 1.74
CA ALA A 256 4.56 -3.94 0.43
C ALA A 256 3.31 -3.19 -0.08
N LEU A 257 2.12 -3.70 0.24
CA LEU A 257 0.85 -2.96 0.24
C LEU A 257 0.88 -1.68 1.09
N LEU A 258 1.85 -1.54 2.01
CA LEU A 258 1.97 -0.38 2.90
C LEU A 258 3.17 0.55 2.56
N ARG A 259 4.09 0.26 1.60
CA ARG A 259 5.31 1.09 1.42
C ARG A 259 5.98 1.43 0.06
N ASN A 260 6.29 0.51 -0.87
CA ASN A 260 7.25 0.88 -1.96
C ASN A 260 7.09 0.09 -3.27
N ASP A 261 5.89 -0.37 -3.52
CA ASP A 261 5.39 -0.56 -4.87
C ASP A 261 5.30 0.84 -5.54
N PRO A 262 5.67 1.04 -6.82
CA PRO A 262 5.53 2.36 -7.46
C PRO A 262 4.09 2.90 -7.37
N ARG A 263 3.08 2.03 -7.27
CA ARG A 263 1.69 2.39 -6.96
C ARG A 263 1.57 2.99 -5.55
N ILE A 264 2.18 2.38 -4.55
CA ILE A 264 2.16 2.85 -3.15
C ILE A 264 3.08 4.06 -2.92
N LEU A 265 4.14 4.22 -3.72
CA LEU A 265 4.98 5.43 -3.72
C LEU A 265 4.32 6.63 -4.40
N ALA A 266 3.49 6.38 -5.41
CA ALA A 266 2.68 7.38 -6.07
C ALA A 266 1.59 7.92 -5.14
N GLU A 267 0.98 7.07 -4.31
CA GLU A 267 -0.16 7.41 -3.45
C GLU A 267 0.00 8.74 -2.68
N PRO A 268 1.09 9.00 -1.92
CA PRO A 268 1.22 10.26 -1.18
C PRO A 268 1.31 11.50 -2.08
N ALA A 269 1.79 11.36 -3.33
CA ALA A 269 1.94 12.49 -4.24
C ALA A 269 0.59 13.04 -4.76
N HIS A 270 -0.43 12.18 -4.94
CA HIS A 270 -1.75 12.58 -5.44
C HIS A 270 -2.44 13.66 -4.58
N PRO A 271 -2.63 13.49 -3.25
CA PRO A 271 -3.25 14.50 -2.40
C PRO A 271 -2.35 15.73 -2.22
N LEU A 272 -1.02 15.59 -2.22
CA LEU A 272 -0.10 16.74 -2.11
C LEU A 272 -0.24 17.67 -3.33
N LEU A 273 -0.35 17.11 -4.54
CA LEU A 273 -0.62 17.89 -5.75
C LEU A 273 -2.00 18.55 -5.72
N ALA A 274 -3.04 17.82 -5.28
CA ALA A 274 -4.39 18.37 -5.18
C ALA A 274 -4.45 19.54 -4.17
N ALA A 275 -3.67 19.47 -3.09
CA ALA A 275 -3.56 20.53 -2.09
C ALA A 275 -2.59 21.66 -2.49
N GLY A 276 -1.94 21.59 -3.66
CA GLY A 276 -0.95 22.58 -4.08
C GLY A 276 0.35 22.57 -3.24
N ARG A 277 0.62 21.52 -2.45
CA ARG A 277 1.83 21.36 -1.63
C ARG A 277 3.00 20.89 -2.50
N LEU A 278 3.37 21.71 -3.48
CA LEU A 278 4.27 21.32 -4.57
C LEU A 278 5.68 20.97 -4.06
N LYS A 279 6.17 21.68 -3.03
CA LYS A 279 7.50 21.44 -2.43
C LYS A 279 7.64 20.04 -1.80
N GLU A 280 6.54 19.44 -1.37
CA GLU A 280 6.52 18.14 -0.71
C GLU A 280 6.21 17.02 -1.70
N ALA A 281 5.38 17.30 -2.72
CA ALA A 281 5.14 16.37 -3.82
C ALA A 281 6.39 16.17 -4.69
N GLU A 282 7.16 17.23 -4.91
CA GLU A 282 8.32 17.22 -5.80
C GLU A 282 9.36 16.15 -5.48
N PRO A 283 9.89 15.99 -4.24
CA PRO A 283 10.87 14.94 -3.95
C PRO A 283 10.30 13.53 -4.16
N LEU A 284 9.01 13.30 -3.90
CA LEU A 284 8.35 12.00 -4.13
C LEU A 284 8.25 11.68 -5.62
N ILE A 285 7.87 12.68 -6.42
CA ILE A 285 7.71 12.52 -7.86
C ILE A 285 9.06 12.44 -8.55
N GLN A 286 10.05 13.21 -8.11
CA GLN A 286 11.44 13.05 -8.56
C GLN A 286 11.93 11.65 -8.24
N ARG A 287 11.68 11.15 -7.04
CA ARG A 287 12.00 9.78 -6.68
C ARG A 287 11.34 8.77 -7.62
N LEU A 288 10.05 8.93 -7.93
CA LEU A 288 9.36 8.09 -8.91
C LEU A 288 9.99 8.17 -10.31
N ILE A 289 10.37 9.37 -10.78
CA ILE A 289 11.01 9.55 -12.10
C ILE A 289 12.36 8.84 -12.16
N HIS A 290 13.16 8.95 -11.08
CA HIS A 290 14.49 8.35 -11.01
C HIS A 290 14.42 6.83 -10.80
N GLU A 291 13.50 6.35 -9.97
CA GLU A 291 13.44 4.95 -9.54
C GLU A 291 12.47 4.09 -10.37
N HIS A 292 11.46 4.69 -10.99
CA HIS A 292 10.32 4.00 -11.63
C HIS A 292 9.86 4.71 -12.92
N SER A 293 10.80 4.94 -13.84
CA SER A 293 10.59 5.67 -15.10
C SER A 293 9.74 4.92 -16.14
N GLU A 294 9.58 3.62 -15.97
CA GLU A 294 8.77 2.73 -16.80
C GLU A 294 7.33 2.60 -16.29
N PHE A 295 7.06 3.07 -15.07
CA PHE A 295 5.71 3.11 -14.52
C PHE A 295 4.95 4.32 -15.07
N ALA A 296 3.87 4.09 -15.81
CA ALA A 296 3.15 5.17 -16.50
C ALA A 296 2.71 6.30 -15.55
N GLU A 297 2.20 5.96 -14.36
CA GLU A 297 1.70 6.94 -13.38
C GLU A 297 2.79 7.94 -12.90
N THR A 298 4.05 7.52 -12.89
CA THR A 298 5.20 8.40 -12.59
C THR A 298 5.15 9.67 -13.42
N TRP A 299 4.95 9.52 -14.73
CA TRP A 299 4.94 10.63 -15.68
C TRP A 299 3.63 11.41 -15.66
N LEU A 300 2.52 10.78 -15.25
CA LEU A 300 1.25 11.48 -15.01
C LEU A 300 1.36 12.43 -13.81
N LEU A 301 1.97 11.96 -12.72
CA LEU A 301 2.26 12.78 -11.54
C LEU A 301 3.25 13.90 -11.84
N ALA A 302 4.32 13.61 -12.59
CA ALA A 302 5.29 14.61 -13.05
C ALA A 302 4.61 15.71 -13.86
N GLY A 303 3.79 15.34 -14.84
CA GLY A 303 3.05 16.28 -15.68
C GLY A 303 2.12 17.18 -14.88
N ARG A 304 1.40 16.62 -13.90
CA ARG A 304 0.52 17.39 -13.01
C ARG A 304 1.31 18.34 -12.10
N LEU A 305 2.44 17.91 -11.53
CA LEU A 305 3.31 18.77 -10.74
C LEU A 305 3.79 19.97 -11.56
N GLN A 306 4.30 19.73 -12.76
CA GLN A 306 4.82 20.77 -13.66
C GLN A 306 3.71 21.74 -14.08
N PHE A 307 2.51 21.25 -14.39
CA PHE A 307 1.35 22.08 -14.71
C PHE A 307 1.00 23.04 -13.56
N LEU A 308 1.00 22.54 -12.32
CA LEU A 308 0.76 23.37 -11.13
C LEU A 308 1.87 24.38 -10.87
N LYS A 309 3.13 24.04 -11.21
CA LYS A 309 4.28 24.97 -11.21
C LYS A 309 4.25 25.98 -12.37
N LYS A 310 3.23 25.93 -13.25
CA LYS A 310 3.08 26.74 -14.47
C LYS A 310 4.14 26.47 -15.55
N ASP A 311 4.90 25.39 -15.42
CA ASP A 311 5.77 24.89 -16.48
C ASP A 311 4.97 23.99 -17.43
N LEU A 312 4.18 24.63 -18.28
CA LEU A 312 3.24 23.95 -19.16
C LEU A 312 3.94 23.16 -20.28
N ALA A 313 5.16 23.56 -20.66
CA ALA A 313 5.93 22.88 -21.69
C ALA A 313 6.50 21.55 -21.16
N ALA A 314 7.10 21.56 -19.95
CA ALA A 314 7.55 20.33 -19.31
C ALA A 314 6.37 19.40 -18.99
N ALA A 315 5.24 19.97 -18.53
CA ALA A 315 4.03 19.21 -18.25
C ALA A 315 3.56 18.42 -19.48
N GLU A 316 3.48 19.09 -20.64
CA GLU A 316 3.12 18.45 -21.90
C GLU A 316 4.07 17.29 -22.26
N GLN A 317 5.38 17.49 -22.10
CA GLN A 317 6.38 16.45 -22.39
C GLN A 317 6.20 15.21 -21.51
N SER A 318 6.06 15.41 -20.20
CA SER A 318 5.84 14.31 -19.25
C SER A 318 4.52 13.58 -19.54
N LEU A 319 3.45 14.30 -19.87
CA LEU A 319 2.16 13.70 -20.17
C LEU A 319 2.18 12.90 -21.50
N ARG A 320 2.95 13.35 -22.49
CA ARG A 320 3.21 12.55 -23.69
C ARG A 320 4.01 11.28 -23.36
N ARG A 321 5.00 11.34 -22.46
CA ARG A 321 5.71 10.15 -22.00
C ARG A 321 4.80 9.16 -21.26
N HIS A 322 3.90 9.66 -20.40
CA HIS A 322 2.85 8.85 -19.78
C HIS A 322 2.01 8.12 -20.83
N LEU A 323 1.53 8.83 -21.86
CA LEU A 323 0.67 8.27 -22.91
C LEU A 323 1.40 7.33 -23.89
N GLN A 324 2.73 7.35 -23.94
CA GLN A 324 3.51 6.31 -24.62
C GLN A 324 3.50 4.99 -23.85
N LEU A 325 3.50 5.05 -22.51
CA LEU A 325 3.51 3.89 -21.61
C LEU A 325 2.09 3.35 -21.37
N ASP A 326 1.10 4.24 -21.28
CA ASP A 326 -0.33 3.91 -21.18
C ASP A 326 -1.18 4.76 -22.15
N PRO A 327 -1.32 4.31 -23.41
CA PRO A 327 -2.12 5.02 -24.41
C PRO A 327 -3.62 5.05 -24.13
N ARG A 328 -4.11 4.20 -23.21
CA ARG A 328 -5.55 4.06 -22.89
C ARG A 328 -5.96 4.92 -21.69
N SER A 329 -5.03 5.66 -21.09
CA SER A 329 -5.29 6.54 -19.96
C SER A 329 -6.14 7.77 -20.34
N SER A 330 -7.45 7.74 -20.06
CA SER A 330 -8.33 8.88 -20.24
C SER A 330 -7.89 10.10 -19.41
N GLN A 331 -7.35 9.85 -18.22
CA GLN A 331 -6.82 10.88 -17.33
C GLN A 331 -5.55 11.50 -17.90
N GLY A 332 -4.66 10.69 -18.48
CA GLY A 332 -3.47 11.16 -19.18
C GLY A 332 -3.81 12.09 -20.34
N TRP A 333 -4.77 11.70 -21.18
CA TRP A 333 -5.28 12.54 -22.26
C TRP A 333 -5.92 13.83 -21.72
N PHE A 334 -6.73 13.75 -20.67
CA PHE A 334 -7.35 14.95 -20.06
C PHE A 334 -6.31 15.94 -19.50
N GLN A 335 -5.33 15.45 -18.75
CA GLN A 335 -4.27 16.31 -18.20
C GLN A 335 -3.43 16.94 -19.31
N LEU A 336 -3.15 16.20 -20.39
CA LEU A 336 -2.45 16.73 -21.56
C LEU A 336 -3.27 17.88 -22.20
N GLY A 337 -4.58 17.69 -22.35
CA GLY A 337 -5.47 18.71 -22.90
C GLY A 337 -5.52 19.97 -22.04
N LEU A 338 -5.48 19.84 -20.70
CA LEU A 338 -5.38 20.98 -19.80
C LEU A 338 -4.06 21.74 -19.96
N ALA A 339 -2.93 21.03 -20.07
CA ALA A 339 -1.63 21.64 -20.33
C ALA A 339 -1.63 22.43 -21.65
N GLN A 340 -2.17 21.86 -22.72
CA GLN A 340 -2.31 22.51 -24.03
C GLN A 340 -3.24 23.73 -23.98
N LEU A 341 -4.38 23.63 -23.29
CA LEU A 341 -5.31 24.74 -23.08
C LEU A 341 -4.63 25.89 -22.33
N GLY A 342 -3.84 25.59 -21.30
CA GLY A 342 -3.04 26.60 -20.58
C GLY A 342 -1.99 27.28 -21.46
N ARG A 343 -1.50 26.60 -22.50
CA ARG A 343 -0.61 27.15 -23.53
C ARG A 343 -1.35 27.81 -24.69
N GLU A 344 -2.68 27.95 -24.59
CA GLU A 344 -3.56 28.49 -25.62
C GLU A 344 -3.57 27.72 -26.96
N GLN A 345 -3.15 26.45 -26.92
CA GLN A 345 -3.20 25.51 -28.05
C GLN A 345 -4.61 24.93 -28.17
N PHE A 346 -5.59 25.80 -28.47
CA PHE A 346 -7.01 25.45 -28.38
C PHE A 346 -7.45 24.34 -29.34
N PRO A 347 -7.02 24.31 -30.62
CA PRO A 347 -7.36 23.21 -31.53
C PRO A 347 -6.81 21.85 -31.06
N GLU A 348 -5.54 21.81 -30.65
CA GLU A 348 -4.89 20.60 -30.17
C GLU A 348 -5.52 20.10 -28.87
N ALA A 349 -5.85 21.02 -27.95
CA ALA A 349 -6.54 20.69 -26.71
C ALA A 349 -7.91 20.06 -26.99
N ALA A 350 -8.68 20.57 -27.96
CA ALA A 350 -9.98 20.02 -28.32
C ALA A 350 -9.88 18.56 -28.83
N GLU A 351 -8.89 18.27 -29.68
CA GLU A 351 -8.60 16.91 -30.17
C GLU A 351 -8.11 15.98 -29.05
N THR A 352 -7.27 16.50 -28.17
CA THR A 352 -6.78 15.76 -27.00
C THR A 352 -7.91 15.41 -26.04
N PHE A 353 -8.84 16.34 -25.78
CA PHE A 353 -10.02 16.05 -24.97
C PHE A 353 -10.98 15.08 -25.66
N LEU A 354 -11.07 15.09 -26.99
CA LEU A 354 -11.82 14.09 -27.74
C LEU A 354 -11.26 12.68 -27.51
N LYS A 355 -9.93 12.51 -27.48
CA LYS A 355 -9.29 11.23 -27.10
C LYS A 355 -9.62 10.84 -25.66
N ALA A 356 -9.62 11.80 -24.73
CA ALA A 356 -10.00 11.54 -23.34
C ALA A 356 -11.46 11.04 -23.23
N THR A 357 -12.41 11.66 -23.93
CA THR A 357 -13.81 11.21 -23.96
C THR A 357 -14.01 9.91 -24.75
N GLY A 358 -13.11 9.60 -25.69
CA GLY A 358 -13.08 8.31 -26.39
C GLY A 358 -12.64 7.14 -25.50
N GLN A 359 -11.66 7.35 -24.61
CA GLN A 359 -11.26 6.34 -23.63
C GLN A 359 -12.26 6.22 -22.46
N LYS A 360 -12.93 7.33 -22.12
CA LYS A 360 -13.93 7.39 -21.05
C LYS A 360 -15.17 8.21 -21.46
N PRO A 361 -16.22 7.57 -22.01
CA PRO A 361 -17.41 8.25 -22.55
C PRO A 361 -18.28 9.02 -21.54
N ASP A 362 -18.09 8.82 -20.24
CA ASP A 362 -18.82 9.52 -19.16
C ASP A 362 -17.97 10.61 -18.49
N PHE A 363 -16.87 11.04 -19.12
CA PHE A 363 -15.93 11.99 -18.53
C PHE A 363 -16.38 13.46 -18.68
N GLY A 364 -17.40 13.87 -17.92
CA GLY A 364 -18.03 15.20 -17.99
C GLY A 364 -17.06 16.40 -17.99
N PRO A 365 -16.03 16.46 -17.11
CA PRO A 365 -15.00 17.49 -17.17
C PRO A 365 -14.23 17.55 -18.50
N ALA A 366 -13.96 16.41 -19.15
CA ALA A 366 -13.30 16.41 -20.46
C ALA A 366 -14.23 16.96 -21.56
N PHE A 367 -15.53 16.65 -21.51
CA PHE A 367 -16.53 17.25 -22.40
C PHE A 367 -16.65 18.77 -22.19
N TYR A 368 -16.72 19.24 -20.94
CA TYR A 368 -16.74 20.67 -20.64
C TYR A 368 -15.50 21.38 -21.18
N ASN A 369 -14.30 20.84 -20.91
CA ASN A 369 -13.06 21.45 -21.37
C ASN A 369 -12.85 21.34 -22.88
N ARG A 370 -13.38 20.29 -23.53
CA ARG A 370 -13.47 20.21 -25.00
C ARG A 370 -14.35 21.33 -25.55
N GLY A 371 -15.55 21.51 -25.00
CA GLY A 371 -16.47 22.58 -25.39
C GLY A 371 -15.83 23.95 -25.21
N PHE A 372 -15.12 24.15 -24.09
CA PHE A 372 -14.40 25.39 -23.82
C PHE A 372 -13.26 25.62 -24.82
N ALA A 373 -12.41 24.62 -25.08
CA ALA A 373 -11.34 24.70 -26.05
C ALA A 373 -11.88 25.02 -27.46
N LEU A 374 -12.95 24.34 -27.89
CA LEU A 374 -13.62 24.60 -29.17
C LEU A 374 -14.18 26.04 -29.23
N ALA A 375 -14.86 26.49 -28.18
CA ALA A 375 -15.41 27.84 -28.12
C ALA A 375 -14.33 28.93 -28.13
N ARG A 376 -13.15 28.64 -27.55
CA ARG A 376 -11.96 29.52 -27.60
C ARG A 376 -11.28 29.49 -28.97
N ALA A 377 -11.28 28.35 -29.65
CA ALA A 377 -10.82 28.21 -31.03
C ALA A 377 -11.79 28.83 -32.06
N GLY A 378 -13.00 29.26 -31.64
CA GLY A 378 -14.02 29.84 -32.52
C GLY A 378 -15.04 28.83 -33.07
N ASN A 379 -14.86 27.54 -32.79
CA ASN A 379 -15.72 26.44 -33.24
C ASN A 379 -16.97 26.29 -32.37
N LEU A 380 -17.80 27.34 -32.33
CA LEU A 380 -18.92 27.46 -31.39
C LEU A 380 -19.99 26.38 -31.55
N ARG A 381 -20.30 25.98 -32.79
CA ARG A 381 -21.31 24.94 -33.04
C ARG A 381 -20.87 23.56 -32.54
N GLU A 382 -19.60 23.24 -32.67
CA GLU A 382 -19.04 21.97 -32.18
C GLU A 382 -18.88 21.95 -30.65
N ALA A 383 -18.80 23.12 -30.01
CA ALA A 383 -18.78 23.24 -28.56
C ALA A 383 -20.11 22.86 -27.90
N ILE A 384 -21.24 23.09 -28.58
CA ILE A 384 -22.59 22.80 -28.06
C ILE A 384 -22.76 21.34 -27.63
N PRO A 385 -22.54 20.33 -28.50
CA PRO A 385 -22.74 18.93 -28.10
C PRO A 385 -21.81 18.53 -26.94
N ALA A 386 -20.58 19.07 -26.91
CA ALA A 386 -19.67 18.85 -25.79
C ALA A 386 -20.20 19.43 -24.47
N PHE A 387 -20.67 20.68 -24.45
CA PHE A 387 -21.25 21.25 -23.23
C PHE A 387 -22.58 20.62 -22.84
N ARG A 388 -23.43 20.22 -23.80
CA ARG A 388 -24.66 19.46 -23.52
C ARG A 388 -24.36 18.14 -22.85
N GLU A 389 -23.36 17.42 -23.35
CA GLU A 389 -22.96 16.15 -22.76
C GLU A 389 -22.37 16.35 -21.35
N ALA A 390 -21.56 17.41 -21.15
CA ALA A 390 -21.09 17.77 -19.82
C ALA A 390 -22.24 18.10 -18.84
N ALA A 391 -23.26 18.82 -19.30
CA ALA A 391 -24.45 19.15 -18.52
C ALA A 391 -25.35 17.92 -18.27
N ARG A 392 -25.44 16.99 -19.22
CA ARG A 392 -26.16 15.72 -19.05
C ARG A 392 -25.48 14.83 -18.01
N LEU A 393 -24.15 14.77 -18.04
CA LEU A 393 -23.34 13.97 -17.11
C LEU A 393 -23.27 14.57 -15.70
N ASN A 394 -23.36 15.90 -15.57
CA ASN A 394 -23.50 16.57 -14.28
C ASN A 394 -24.50 17.75 -14.38
N PRO A 395 -25.81 17.47 -14.21
CA PRO A 395 -26.86 18.48 -14.30
C PRO A 395 -26.78 19.56 -13.24
N GLU A 396 -26.14 19.30 -12.09
CA GLU A 396 -26.02 20.26 -10.99
C GLU A 396 -24.83 21.22 -11.19
N ARG A 397 -23.95 20.94 -12.14
CA ARG A 397 -22.86 21.85 -12.51
C ARG A 397 -23.40 23.03 -13.31
N ILE A 398 -23.69 24.12 -12.61
CA ILE A 398 -24.19 25.36 -13.19
C ILE A 398 -23.32 25.86 -14.37
N ASP A 399 -21.99 25.73 -14.29
CA ASP A 399 -21.07 26.19 -15.34
C ASP A 399 -21.41 25.64 -16.72
N SER A 400 -21.82 24.37 -16.83
CA SER A 400 -22.11 23.75 -18.13
C SER A 400 -23.32 24.42 -18.79
N TRP A 401 -24.35 24.76 -18.01
CA TRP A 401 -25.52 25.48 -18.46
C TRP A 401 -25.20 26.94 -18.81
N LEU A 402 -24.35 27.59 -18.01
CA LEU A 402 -23.89 28.96 -18.30
C LEU A 402 -23.03 29.00 -19.57
N MET A 403 -22.15 28.02 -19.79
CA MET A 403 -21.35 27.92 -21.01
C MET A 403 -22.22 27.64 -22.24
N LEU A 404 -23.26 26.80 -22.12
CA LEU A 404 -24.25 26.64 -23.19
C LEU A 404 -24.93 27.97 -23.50
N ALA A 405 -25.41 28.68 -22.49
CA ALA A 405 -26.04 29.98 -22.67
C ALA A 405 -25.09 30.99 -23.33
N ASP A 406 -23.83 31.07 -22.89
CA ASP A 406 -22.82 31.94 -23.50
C ASP A 406 -22.57 31.58 -24.97
N VAL A 407 -22.38 30.30 -25.28
CA VAL A 407 -22.17 29.83 -26.66
C VAL A 407 -23.38 30.18 -27.54
N TYR A 408 -24.60 29.96 -27.06
CA TYR A 408 -25.82 30.36 -27.79
C TYR A 408 -25.93 31.88 -27.97
N LEU A 409 -25.57 32.68 -26.98
CA LEU A 409 -25.53 34.15 -27.13
C LEU A 409 -24.50 34.60 -28.15
N ARG A 410 -23.31 33.97 -28.18
CA ARG A 410 -22.27 34.25 -29.18
C ARG A 410 -22.69 33.84 -30.59
N LEU A 411 -23.60 32.87 -30.72
CA LEU A 411 -24.29 32.51 -31.97
C LEU A 411 -25.52 33.39 -32.26
N GLY A 412 -25.88 34.32 -31.36
CA GLY A 412 -27.05 35.19 -31.48
C GLY A 412 -28.38 34.53 -31.11
N GLU A 413 -28.38 33.34 -30.53
CA GLU A 413 -29.55 32.53 -30.22
C GLU A 413 -30.04 32.78 -28.78
N GLY A 414 -30.56 33.99 -28.53
CA GLY A 414 -30.97 34.43 -27.18
C GLY A 414 -32.06 33.58 -26.52
N SER A 415 -32.97 33.00 -27.30
CA SER A 415 -34.06 32.16 -26.79
C SER A 415 -33.54 30.84 -26.21
N GLU A 416 -32.61 30.17 -26.90
CA GLU A 416 -31.97 28.95 -26.40
C GLU A 416 -31.11 29.25 -25.17
N ALA A 417 -30.37 30.35 -25.20
CA ALA A 417 -29.60 30.79 -24.03
C ALA A 417 -30.49 30.96 -22.79
N SER A 418 -31.70 31.52 -22.96
CA SER A 418 -32.65 31.74 -21.87
C SER A 418 -33.14 30.42 -21.24
N LYS A 419 -33.33 29.36 -22.03
CA LYS A 419 -33.70 28.03 -21.52
C LYS A 419 -32.63 27.45 -20.60
N PHE A 420 -31.37 27.49 -21.00
CA PHE A 420 -30.27 26.96 -20.19
C PHE A 420 -30.02 27.80 -18.93
N LEU A 421 -30.25 29.12 -18.99
CA LEU A 421 -30.21 29.97 -17.79
C LEU A 421 -31.32 29.65 -16.78
N GLN A 422 -32.50 29.24 -17.24
CA GLN A 422 -33.58 28.77 -16.35
C GLN A 422 -33.23 27.45 -15.67
N LEU A 423 -32.46 26.58 -16.33
CA LEU A 423 -31.94 25.35 -15.72
C LEU A 423 -30.80 25.65 -14.72
N ALA A 424 -29.99 26.67 -14.99
CA ALA A 424 -28.89 27.10 -14.13
C ALA A 424 -29.37 27.78 -12.83
N GLU A 425 -30.45 28.56 -12.90
CA GLU A 425 -30.90 29.44 -11.82
C GLU A 425 -31.26 28.73 -10.51
N PRO A 426 -32.05 27.63 -10.50
CA PRO A 426 -32.35 26.91 -9.27
C PRO A 426 -31.11 26.32 -8.57
N LEU A 427 -30.03 26.06 -9.32
CA LEU A 427 -28.82 25.42 -8.80
C LEU A 427 -27.96 26.39 -8.00
N ASN A 428 -27.85 27.63 -8.47
CA ASN A 428 -27.18 28.70 -7.72
C ASN A 428 -27.68 30.09 -8.19
N PRO A 429 -28.72 30.64 -7.53
CA PRO A 429 -29.30 31.94 -7.90
C PRO A 429 -28.34 33.12 -7.73
N THR A 430 -27.32 32.98 -6.88
CA THR A 430 -26.35 34.05 -6.58
C THR A 430 -25.07 33.94 -7.41
N HIS A 431 -25.01 33.03 -8.39
CA HIS A 431 -23.84 32.85 -9.25
C HIS A 431 -23.51 34.14 -10.04
N PRO A 432 -22.27 34.68 -9.97
CA PRO A 432 -21.93 36.00 -10.54
C PRO A 432 -22.23 36.14 -12.04
N GLY A 433 -22.03 35.07 -12.82
CA GLY A 433 -22.27 35.08 -14.27
C GLY A 433 -23.75 35.05 -14.67
N LEU A 434 -24.66 34.64 -13.79
CA LEU A 434 -26.06 34.37 -14.13
C LEU A 434 -26.82 35.65 -14.52
N ARG A 435 -26.68 36.71 -13.71
CA ARG A 435 -27.36 37.99 -13.97
C ARG A 435 -26.92 38.61 -15.29
N GLN A 436 -25.61 38.66 -15.54
CA GLN A 436 -25.06 39.24 -16.76
C GLN A 436 -25.51 38.48 -18.01
N LEU A 437 -25.46 37.14 -17.99
CA LEU A 437 -25.90 36.32 -19.11
C LEU A 437 -27.42 36.44 -19.35
N ARG A 438 -28.22 36.57 -18.29
CA ARG A 438 -29.67 36.81 -18.41
C ARG A 438 -30.00 38.14 -19.06
N GLU A 439 -29.35 39.22 -18.64
CA GLU A 439 -29.55 40.54 -19.26
C GLU A 439 -29.17 40.51 -20.75
N LYS A 440 -28.06 39.84 -21.10
CA LYS A 440 -27.66 39.64 -22.50
C LYS A 440 -28.70 38.81 -23.28
N ALA A 441 -29.21 37.73 -22.70
CA ALA A 441 -30.22 36.89 -23.35
C ALA A 441 -31.54 37.64 -23.58
N GLN A 442 -32.03 38.39 -22.60
CA GLN A 442 -33.23 39.21 -22.75
C GLN A 442 -33.08 40.27 -23.84
N ARG A 443 -31.92 40.94 -23.92
CA ARG A 443 -31.62 41.88 -25.00
C ARG A 443 -31.60 41.18 -26.36
N ALA A 444 -30.93 40.03 -26.46
CA ALA A 444 -30.83 39.25 -27.69
C ALA A 444 -32.19 38.74 -28.19
N VAL A 445 -33.10 38.38 -27.28
CA VAL A 445 -34.49 38.00 -27.62
C VAL A 445 -35.25 39.23 -28.12
N ARG A 446 -35.17 40.37 -27.41
CA ARG A 446 -35.85 41.62 -27.79
C ARG A 446 -35.35 42.24 -29.09
N SER A 447 -34.09 42.00 -29.46
CA SER A 447 -33.54 42.49 -30.73
C SER A 447 -33.93 41.62 -31.94
N LYS A 448 -34.51 40.44 -31.71
CA LYS A 448 -34.94 39.50 -32.75
C LYS A 448 -36.46 39.39 -32.88
N SER A 449 -37.21 39.82 -31.86
CA SER A 449 -38.66 40.09 -31.91
C SER A 449 -38.93 41.45 -32.50
#